data_AF-A0A2N5Z6R5-F1
#
_entry.id   AF-A0A2N5Z6R5-F1
#
_cell.length_a   1.000
_cell.length_b   1.000
_cell.length_c   1.000
_cell.angle_alpha   90.00
_cell.angle_beta   90.00
_cell.angle_gamma   90.00
#
_symmetry.space_group_name_H-M   'P 1'
#
loop_
_entity.id
_entity.type
_entity.pdbx_description
1 polymer ?
#
loop_
_entity_poly.entity_id
_entity_poly.type
_entity_poly.pdbx_seq_one_letter_code
_entity_poly.pdbx_strand_id
1 'polypeptide(L)'
;ATEKDHLQAKVVFGGVLTSRKGVNLPDTKVSIPSLTEKDLKDLDFILNEGVDWVALSFVRSVTDVVELKEHIKRKKKHVLVVSKIEKPEALSELDNIIDVSDAVMVARGDLGVEVSFEKIPLIQKSIVEKCILASKPVVIATQMMESMIENFRPTRAEANDVGNAVLDGADTLMLSGETSVGKFPVGVIDSMHKIIQYTEENAYHFYREHAPQEFDRTFISDSVCYTACKMAQQSKARAIVVFTSSGNTAFNIAAFRPQADIYVFTPNTDLLSRMAILWGVKVYYFDKFTDIDKAIEQTIGILMHSRKLSPDDLVIHVGSTPLQNKGRANMLKLSYV
;
A
#
# COMPACT_ATOMS: atom_id res chain seq x y z
N ALA A 1 22.46 39.04 7.50
CA ALA A 1 22.53 39.47 6.08
C ALA A 1 22.78 38.24 5.23
N THR A 2 22.16 38.12 4.07
CA THR A 2 22.50 37.11 3.06
C THR A 2 23.66 37.66 2.23
N GLU A 3 24.85 37.12 2.43
CA GLU A 3 25.96 37.32 1.48
C GLU A 3 25.87 36.24 0.39
N LYS A 4 26.57 36.44 -0.73
CA LYS A 4 26.37 35.66 -1.96
C LYS A 4 26.48 34.14 -1.78
N ASP A 5 27.30 33.69 -0.82
CA ASP A 5 27.55 32.26 -0.51
C ASP A 5 27.37 31.91 0.98
N HIS A 6 26.89 32.85 1.81
CA HIS A 6 26.79 32.67 3.25
C HIS A 6 25.47 33.20 3.81
N LEU A 7 24.88 32.40 4.70
CA LEU A 7 23.71 32.79 5.47
C LEU A 7 24.09 32.91 6.95
N GLN A 8 23.83 34.08 7.53
CA GLN A 8 23.95 34.28 8.97
C GLN A 8 22.61 33.95 9.64
N ALA A 9 22.61 32.91 10.48
CA ALA A 9 21.46 32.49 11.27
C ALA A 9 21.74 32.62 12.77
N LYS A 10 20.68 32.76 13.57
CA LYS A 10 20.75 32.71 15.03
C LYS A 10 20.21 31.37 15.51
N VAL A 11 20.96 30.69 16.37
CA VAL A 11 20.49 29.47 17.04
C VAL A 11 19.38 29.86 18.02
N VAL A 12 18.17 29.35 17.78
CA VAL A 12 17.03 29.51 18.71
C VAL A 12 17.00 28.35 19.70
N PHE A 13 17.15 27.12 19.18
CA PHE A 13 17.24 25.90 19.96
C PHE A 13 18.51 25.13 19.55
N GLY A 14 19.43 24.95 20.50
CA GLY A 14 20.74 24.34 20.27
C GLY A 14 20.81 22.86 20.67
N GLY A 15 21.94 22.23 20.35
CA GLY A 15 22.22 20.83 20.69
C GLY A 15 23.49 20.35 20.00
N VAL A 16 23.76 19.05 20.09
CA VAL A 16 24.88 18.41 19.41
C VAL A 16 24.53 18.21 17.93
N LEU A 17 25.26 18.88 17.03
CA LEU A 17 25.18 18.67 15.59
C LEU A 17 26.34 17.76 15.15
N THR A 18 26.01 16.56 14.69
CA THR A 18 26.99 15.61 14.14
C THR A 18 27.13 15.78 12.63
N SER A 19 28.15 15.17 12.03
CA SER A 19 28.44 15.32 10.60
C SER A 19 27.32 14.75 9.71
N ARG A 20 27.10 15.39 8.56
CA ARG A 20 26.15 14.97 7.51
C ARG A 20 24.69 14.84 7.99
N LYS A 21 24.28 15.68 8.94
CA LYS A 21 22.87 15.79 9.34
C LYS A 21 22.07 16.55 8.27
N GLY A 22 20.82 16.14 8.09
CA GLY A 22 19.89 16.77 7.15
C GLY A 22 19.60 18.22 7.53
N VAL A 23 19.28 19.02 6.51
CA VAL A 23 18.86 20.41 6.67
C VAL A 23 17.52 20.55 5.95
N ASN A 24 16.53 21.08 6.65
CA ASN A 24 15.21 21.37 6.12
C ASN A 24 15.00 22.89 6.09
N LEU A 25 14.28 23.36 5.08
CA LEU A 25 13.97 24.78 4.89
C LEU A 25 12.45 24.91 4.77
N PRO A 26 11.71 24.89 5.90
CA PRO A 26 10.27 25.06 5.89
C PRO A 26 9.86 26.32 5.14
N ASP A 27 8.69 26.27 4.49
CA ASP A 27 8.10 27.39 3.74
C ASP A 27 8.97 27.94 2.60
N THR A 28 10.01 27.20 2.18
CA THR A 28 10.92 27.61 1.10
C THR A 28 10.82 26.67 -0.09
N LYS A 29 10.54 27.22 -1.28
CA LYS A 29 10.57 26.44 -2.53
C LYS A 29 12.02 26.10 -2.89
N VAL A 30 12.42 24.87 -2.60
CA VAL A 30 13.73 24.34 -2.99
C VAL A 30 13.66 23.88 -4.45
N SER A 31 14.60 24.34 -5.28
CA SER A 31 14.64 24.06 -6.74
C SER A 31 15.25 22.70 -7.11
N ILE A 32 15.62 21.89 -6.12
CA ILE A 32 16.24 20.58 -6.36
C ILE A 32 15.16 19.65 -6.95
N PRO A 33 15.44 18.95 -8.07
CA PRO A 33 14.50 17.98 -8.65
C PRO A 33 14.21 16.83 -7.67
N SER A 34 13.08 16.16 -7.85
CA SER A 34 12.74 14.95 -7.07
C SER A 34 13.65 13.76 -7.42
N LEU A 35 14.16 13.71 -8.65
CA LEU A 35 15.15 12.74 -9.11
C LEU A 35 16.51 13.42 -9.29
N THR A 36 17.50 13.02 -8.50
CA THR A 36 18.89 13.46 -8.68
C THR A 36 19.63 12.59 -9.70
N GLU A 37 20.81 13.03 -10.17
CA GLU A 37 21.67 12.19 -11.01
C GLU A 37 22.06 10.87 -10.35
N LYS A 38 22.18 10.86 -9.01
CA LYS A 38 22.41 9.64 -8.25
C LYS A 38 21.18 8.74 -8.30
N ASP A 39 19.99 9.28 -8.08
CA ASP A 39 18.74 8.50 -8.10
C ASP A 39 18.49 7.87 -9.47
N LEU A 40 18.84 8.56 -10.56
CA LEU A 40 18.77 7.99 -11.92
C LEU A 40 19.74 6.81 -12.12
N LYS A 41 20.95 6.88 -11.54
CA LYS A 41 21.91 5.76 -11.58
C LYS A 41 21.43 4.59 -10.73
N ASP A 42 20.89 4.87 -9.55
CA ASP A 42 20.35 3.85 -8.65
C ASP A 42 19.11 3.20 -9.27
N LEU A 43 18.24 3.98 -9.91
CA LEU A 43 17.08 3.49 -10.65
C LEU A 43 17.52 2.53 -11.76
N ASP A 44 18.53 2.91 -12.54
CA ASP A 44 19.07 2.06 -13.60
C ASP A 44 19.64 0.74 -13.05
N PHE A 45 20.24 0.77 -11.87
CA PHE A 45 20.72 -0.42 -11.18
C PHE A 45 19.54 -1.31 -10.71
N ILE A 46 18.63 -0.79 -9.88
CA ILE A 46 17.56 -1.60 -9.25
C ILE A 46 16.56 -2.16 -10.26
N LEU A 47 16.34 -1.47 -11.40
CA LEU A 47 15.47 -1.97 -12.47
C LEU A 47 16.01 -3.24 -13.13
N ASN A 48 17.30 -3.53 -13.02
CA ASN A 48 17.90 -4.76 -13.49
C ASN A 48 17.83 -5.90 -12.47
N GLU A 49 17.66 -5.59 -11.18
CA GLU A 49 17.55 -6.57 -10.09
C GLU A 49 16.14 -7.17 -9.94
N GLY A 50 15.19 -6.78 -10.78
CA GLY A 50 13.83 -7.34 -10.76
C GLY A 50 13.00 -6.92 -9.56
N VAL A 51 13.22 -5.71 -9.03
CA VAL A 51 12.41 -5.16 -7.93
C VAL A 51 10.96 -4.97 -8.35
N ASP A 52 10.04 -5.18 -7.41
CA ASP A 52 8.60 -5.04 -7.63
C ASP A 52 8.11 -3.59 -7.50
N TRP A 53 8.72 -2.86 -6.57
CA TRP A 53 8.32 -1.52 -6.17
C TRP A 53 9.52 -0.57 -6.12
N VAL A 54 9.32 0.67 -6.54
CA VAL A 54 10.27 1.78 -6.39
C VAL A 54 9.57 2.88 -5.60
N ALA A 55 10.15 3.28 -4.47
CA ALA A 55 9.64 4.36 -3.65
C ALA A 55 10.31 5.69 -4.04
N LEU A 56 9.54 6.65 -4.56
CA LEU A 56 10.02 7.97 -4.93
C LEU A 56 9.99 8.91 -3.72
N SER A 57 11.16 9.43 -3.34
CA SER A 57 11.30 10.37 -2.21
C SER A 57 11.00 11.80 -2.63
N PHE A 58 10.63 12.64 -1.66
CA PHE A 58 10.40 14.07 -1.80
C PHE A 58 9.46 14.46 -2.95
N VAL A 59 8.44 13.62 -3.21
CA VAL A 59 7.37 13.93 -4.16
C VAL A 59 6.72 15.24 -3.74
N ARG A 60 6.54 16.15 -4.70
CA ARG A 60 5.92 17.46 -4.51
C ARG A 60 4.73 17.66 -5.45
N SER A 61 4.75 17.03 -6.62
CA SER A 61 3.75 17.18 -7.66
C SER A 61 3.48 15.88 -8.43
N VAL A 62 2.40 15.86 -9.22
CA VAL A 62 2.09 14.76 -10.14
C VAL A 62 3.22 14.51 -11.14
N THR A 63 3.93 15.58 -11.54
CA THR A 63 4.99 15.54 -12.54
C THR A 63 6.16 14.67 -12.08
N ASP A 64 6.50 14.71 -10.80
CA ASP A 64 7.59 13.90 -10.22
C ASP A 64 7.35 12.40 -10.44
N VAL A 65 6.11 11.97 -10.19
CA VAL A 65 5.70 10.56 -10.33
C VAL A 65 5.63 10.15 -11.80
N VAL A 66 5.10 11.01 -12.66
CA VAL A 66 5.03 10.78 -14.10
C VAL A 66 6.43 10.65 -14.70
N GLU A 67 7.37 11.52 -14.32
CA GLU A 67 8.76 11.47 -14.79
C GLU A 67 9.40 10.12 -14.44
N LEU A 68 9.30 9.67 -13.18
CA LEU A 68 9.80 8.35 -12.78
C LEU A 68 9.17 7.22 -13.61
N LYS A 69 7.85 7.24 -13.78
CA LYS A 69 7.14 6.23 -14.59
C LYS A 69 7.59 6.23 -16.05
N GLU A 70 7.90 7.39 -16.64
CA GLU A 70 8.47 7.48 -17.98
C GLU A 70 9.88 6.89 -18.06
N HIS A 71 10.73 7.11 -17.05
CA HIS A 71 12.04 6.45 -16.96
C HIS A 71 11.91 4.92 -16.93
N ILE A 72 11.03 4.39 -16.08
CA ILE A 72 10.75 2.95 -15.98
C ILE A 72 10.23 2.40 -17.33
N LYS A 73 9.29 3.11 -17.96
CA LYS A 73 8.72 2.74 -19.26
C LYS A 73 9.76 2.73 -20.38
N ARG A 74 10.66 3.72 -20.44
CA ARG A 74 11.76 3.78 -21.43
C ARG A 74 12.70 2.58 -21.31
N LYS A 75 12.89 2.04 -20.10
CA LYS A 75 13.67 0.82 -19.84
C LYS A 75 12.89 -0.47 -20.10
N LYS A 76 11.63 -0.38 -20.55
CA LYS A 76 10.73 -1.52 -20.81
C LYS A 76 10.54 -2.42 -19.58
N LYS A 77 10.48 -1.81 -18.40
CA LYS A 77 10.23 -2.48 -17.13
C LYS A 77 8.80 -2.19 -16.66
N HIS A 78 8.29 -3.03 -15.76
CA HIS A 78 6.91 -2.97 -15.26
C HIS A 78 6.87 -2.89 -13.73
N VAL A 79 7.77 -2.08 -13.17
CA VAL A 79 7.91 -1.86 -11.73
C VAL A 79 6.86 -0.84 -11.26
N LEU A 80 6.29 -1.07 -10.08
CA LEU A 80 5.26 -0.22 -9.48
C LEU A 80 5.90 0.93 -8.67
N VAL A 81 5.22 2.07 -8.59
CA VAL A 81 5.73 3.27 -7.92
C VAL A 81 4.97 3.55 -6.64
N VAL A 82 5.72 3.71 -5.54
CA VAL A 82 5.23 4.22 -4.24
C VAL A 82 5.63 5.69 -4.09
N SER A 83 4.66 6.60 -4.00
CA SER A 83 4.96 8.02 -3.78
C SER A 83 5.10 8.33 -2.30
N LYS A 84 6.27 8.82 -1.87
CA LYS A 84 6.51 9.19 -0.46
C LYS A 84 6.05 10.63 -0.20
N ILE A 85 5.04 10.78 0.65
CA ILE A 85 4.48 12.06 1.04
C ILE A 85 5.29 12.62 2.22
N GLU A 86 6.24 13.49 1.88
CA GLU A 86 7.23 14.07 2.80
C GLU A 86 7.20 15.60 2.79
N LYS A 87 6.57 16.18 1.77
CA LYS A 87 6.60 17.61 1.49
C LYS A 87 5.20 18.22 1.58
N PRO A 88 5.03 19.40 2.22
CA PRO A 88 3.73 20.07 2.32
C PRO A 88 3.05 20.31 0.97
N GLU A 89 3.84 20.55 -0.09
CA GLU A 89 3.35 20.74 -1.46
C GLU A 89 2.57 19.52 -1.96
N ALA A 90 3.03 18.30 -1.65
CA ALA A 90 2.35 17.08 -2.04
C ALA A 90 0.96 16.95 -1.39
N LEU A 91 0.73 17.55 -0.23
CA LEU A 91 -0.59 17.54 0.41
C LEU A 91 -1.61 18.39 -0.39
N SER A 92 -1.13 19.43 -1.08
CA SER A 92 -1.97 20.30 -1.89
C SER A 92 -2.32 19.68 -3.24
N GLU A 93 -1.51 18.74 -3.73
CA GLU A 93 -1.68 18.04 -5.01
C GLU A 93 -2.00 16.54 -4.82
N LEU A 94 -2.40 16.16 -3.61
CA LEU A 94 -2.46 14.78 -3.16
C LEU A 94 -3.31 13.87 -4.05
N ASP A 95 -4.48 14.36 -4.49
CA ASP A 95 -5.40 13.58 -5.32
C ASP A 95 -4.77 13.22 -6.68
N ASN A 96 -4.12 14.18 -7.34
CA ASN A 96 -3.43 13.92 -8.61
C ASN A 96 -2.24 12.96 -8.43
N ILE A 97 -1.50 13.10 -7.31
CA ILE A 97 -0.39 12.19 -6.97
C ILE A 97 -0.93 10.77 -6.77
N ILE A 98 -2.01 10.59 -6.01
CA ILE A 98 -2.65 9.29 -5.78
C ILE A 98 -3.07 8.64 -7.10
N ASP A 99 -3.70 9.41 -8.00
CA ASP A 99 -4.20 8.90 -9.29
C ASP A 99 -3.09 8.26 -10.14
N VAL A 100 -1.94 8.93 -10.22
CA VAL A 100 -0.80 8.45 -11.02
C VAL A 100 0.13 7.50 -10.27
N SER A 101 -0.02 7.34 -8.95
CA SER A 101 0.78 6.42 -8.14
C SER A 101 0.23 4.98 -8.19
N ASP A 102 1.07 3.99 -7.93
CA ASP A 102 0.61 2.61 -7.74
C ASP A 102 0.34 2.31 -6.25
N ALA A 103 1.05 3.00 -5.35
CA ALA A 103 0.78 3.08 -3.91
C ALA A 103 1.30 4.41 -3.35
N VAL A 104 0.93 4.74 -2.11
CA VAL A 104 1.38 5.94 -1.40
C VAL A 104 2.02 5.56 -0.07
N MET A 105 3.04 6.29 0.34
CA MET A 105 3.68 6.14 1.66
C MET A 105 3.56 7.43 2.47
N VAL A 106 2.99 7.34 3.67
CA VAL A 106 2.98 8.42 4.66
C VAL A 106 4.30 8.36 5.44
N ALA A 107 5.27 9.16 5.05
CA ALA A 107 6.61 9.22 5.66
C ALA A 107 6.63 10.23 6.80
N ARG A 108 6.17 9.79 7.98
CA ARG A 108 5.85 10.66 9.13
C ARG A 108 7.05 11.40 9.70
N GLY A 109 8.22 10.76 9.73
CA GLY A 109 9.47 11.36 10.21
C GLY A 109 9.87 12.57 9.37
N ASP A 110 9.91 12.41 8.04
CA ASP A 110 10.27 13.49 7.13
C ASP A 110 9.18 14.56 7.04
N LEU A 111 7.91 14.16 6.92
CA LEU A 111 6.78 15.09 6.86
C LEU A 111 6.66 15.91 8.15
N GLY A 112 6.87 15.30 9.31
CA GLY A 112 6.79 15.95 10.64
C GLY A 112 7.89 16.98 10.91
N VAL A 113 8.94 17.04 10.07
CA VAL A 113 9.93 18.13 10.10
C VAL A 113 9.43 19.35 9.33
N GLU A 114 8.60 19.16 8.29
CA GLU A 114 8.12 20.22 7.40
C GLU A 114 6.75 20.78 7.80
N VAL A 115 5.95 20.02 8.56
CA VAL A 115 4.66 20.46 9.11
C VAL A 115 4.60 20.30 10.62
N SER A 116 3.76 21.08 11.28
CA SER A 116 3.59 20.98 12.73
C SER A 116 3.15 19.57 13.16
N PHE A 117 3.82 19.02 14.17
CA PHE A 117 3.64 17.63 14.60
C PHE A 117 2.20 17.30 15.02
N GLU A 118 1.44 18.28 15.53
CA GLU A 118 0.05 18.12 15.93
C GLU A 118 -0.90 17.87 14.75
N LYS A 119 -0.49 18.22 13.52
CA LYS A 119 -1.28 17.99 12.30
C LYS A 119 -1.08 16.60 11.72
N ILE A 120 0.05 15.94 12.01
CA ILE A 120 0.45 14.66 11.42
C ILE A 120 -0.63 13.58 11.57
N PRO A 121 -1.27 13.37 12.74
CA PRO A 121 -2.31 12.35 12.87
C PRO A 121 -3.50 12.55 11.94
N LEU A 122 -3.92 13.81 11.71
CA LEU A 122 -5.04 14.11 10.82
C LEU A 122 -4.65 14.02 9.34
N ILE A 123 -3.43 14.43 9.00
CA ILE A 123 -2.90 14.30 7.63
C ILE A 123 -2.80 12.82 7.24
N GLN A 124 -2.28 11.97 8.12
CA GLN A 124 -2.22 10.52 7.91
C GLN A 124 -3.60 9.96 7.59
N LYS A 125 -4.60 10.22 8.45
CA LYS A 125 -5.98 9.76 8.25
C LYS A 125 -6.55 10.20 6.91
N SER A 126 -6.34 11.46 6.53
CA SER A 126 -6.80 11.99 5.26
C SER A 126 -6.12 11.32 4.05
N ILE A 127 -4.81 11.06 4.11
CA ILE A 127 -4.10 10.34 3.04
C ILE A 127 -4.63 8.91 2.92
N VAL A 128 -4.77 8.20 4.05
CA VAL A 128 -5.27 6.82 4.07
C VAL A 128 -6.67 6.72 3.47
N GLU A 129 -7.59 7.61 3.88
CA GLU A 129 -8.95 7.66 3.36
C GLU A 129 -8.97 7.89 1.84
N LYS A 130 -8.22 8.88 1.34
CA LYS A 130 -8.13 9.15 -0.10
C LYS A 130 -7.53 7.98 -0.89
N CYS A 131 -6.53 7.29 -0.33
CA CYS A 131 -5.94 6.11 -0.96
C CYS A 131 -6.95 4.95 -1.06
N ILE A 132 -7.70 4.68 0.02
CA ILE A 132 -8.76 3.67 0.02
C ILE A 132 -9.82 4.00 -1.05
N LEU A 133 -10.29 5.25 -1.12
CA LEU A 133 -11.27 5.68 -2.12
C LEU A 133 -10.77 5.48 -3.56
N ALA A 134 -9.48 5.72 -3.80
CA ALA A 134 -8.83 5.53 -5.09
C ALA A 134 -8.38 4.07 -5.36
N SER A 135 -8.67 3.14 -4.45
CA SER A 135 -8.17 1.75 -4.48
C SER A 135 -6.64 1.65 -4.64
N LYS A 136 -5.91 2.59 -4.03
CA LYS A 136 -4.45 2.62 -3.97
C LYS A 136 -3.98 2.14 -2.60
N PRO A 137 -2.99 1.25 -2.51
CA PRO A 137 -2.46 0.81 -1.23
C PRO A 137 -1.73 1.95 -0.55
N VAL A 138 -1.85 2.02 0.77
CA VAL A 138 -1.15 3.01 1.59
C VAL A 138 -0.25 2.36 2.62
N VAL A 139 1.00 2.81 2.65
CA VAL A 139 2.02 2.41 3.62
C VAL A 139 2.16 3.50 4.67
N ILE A 140 2.04 3.15 5.96
CA ILE A 140 2.43 4.07 7.04
C ILE A 140 3.86 3.73 7.45
N ALA A 141 4.73 4.74 7.38
CA ALA A 141 6.17 4.56 7.50
C ALA A 141 6.78 5.43 8.59
N THR A 142 7.92 4.95 9.09
CA THR A 142 8.81 5.57 10.10
C THR A 142 8.18 5.72 11.48
N GLN A 143 9.01 5.67 12.53
CA GLN A 143 8.61 5.87 13.93
C GLN A 143 7.46 4.97 14.41
N MET A 144 7.36 3.74 13.87
CA MET A 144 6.31 2.80 14.30
C MET A 144 6.66 2.20 15.66
N MET A 145 7.90 1.69 15.82
CA MET A 145 8.38 1.09 17.07
C MET A 145 9.87 1.38 17.27
N GLU A 146 10.28 2.63 17.06
CA GLU A 146 11.67 3.08 17.07
C GLU A 146 12.44 2.70 18.34
N SER A 147 11.76 2.68 19.50
CA SER A 147 12.37 2.24 20.76
C SER A 147 12.89 0.81 20.73
N MET A 148 12.37 -0.04 19.83
CA MET A 148 12.79 -1.42 19.65
C MET A 148 14.11 -1.60 18.89
N ILE A 149 14.71 -0.51 18.40
CA ILE A 149 16.12 -0.53 17.97
C ILE A 149 17.01 -0.98 19.13
N GLU A 150 16.73 -0.47 20.33
CA GLU A 150 17.52 -0.72 21.54
C GLU A 150 16.83 -1.64 22.54
N ASN A 151 15.50 -1.67 22.56
CA ASN A 151 14.69 -2.38 23.55
C ASN A 151 13.98 -3.61 22.98
N PHE A 152 13.73 -4.62 23.81
CA PHE A 152 13.10 -5.87 23.38
C PHE A 152 11.55 -5.80 23.28
N ARG A 153 10.94 -4.68 23.69
CA ARG A 153 9.48 -4.44 23.66
C ARG A 153 9.19 -3.00 23.27
N PRO A 154 8.08 -2.74 22.55
CA PRO A 154 7.66 -1.39 22.23
C PRO A 154 7.08 -0.70 23.48
N THR A 155 7.07 0.63 23.44
CA THR A 155 6.35 1.43 24.42
C THR A 155 4.84 1.32 24.21
N ARG A 156 4.06 1.73 25.23
CA ARG A 156 2.59 1.82 25.11
C ARG A 156 2.16 2.83 24.05
N ALA A 157 2.93 3.90 23.87
CA ALA A 157 2.64 4.92 22.86
C ALA A 157 2.82 4.36 21.44
N GLU A 158 3.93 3.65 21.18
CA GLU A 158 4.18 2.98 19.91
C GLU A 158 3.16 1.87 19.62
N ALA A 159 2.82 1.06 20.62
CA ALA A 159 1.78 0.05 20.44
C ALA A 159 0.41 0.68 20.09
N ASN A 160 0.06 1.80 20.72
CA ASN A 160 -1.14 2.55 20.37
C ASN A 160 -1.06 3.17 18.97
N ASP A 161 0.11 3.67 18.56
CA ASP A 161 0.32 4.23 17.23
C ASP A 161 0.17 3.17 16.13
N VAL A 162 0.81 2.00 16.29
CA VAL A 162 0.63 0.84 15.41
C VAL A 162 -0.84 0.44 15.34
N GLY A 163 -1.53 0.32 16.48
CA GLY A 163 -2.96 -0.01 16.52
C GLY A 163 -3.82 1.01 15.79
N ASN A 164 -3.57 2.31 15.97
CA ASN A 164 -4.32 3.36 15.27
C ASN A 164 -4.05 3.37 13.77
N ALA A 165 -2.81 3.11 13.33
CA ALA A 165 -2.45 2.98 11.93
C ALA A 165 -3.23 1.85 11.23
N VAL A 166 -3.47 0.73 11.94
CA VAL A 166 -4.36 -0.35 11.48
C VAL A 166 -5.81 0.12 11.40
N LEU A 167 -6.33 0.78 12.43
CA LEU A 167 -7.71 1.28 12.47
C LEU A 167 -7.99 2.35 11.41
N ASP A 168 -7.00 3.17 11.08
CA ASP A 168 -7.07 4.14 9.98
C ASP A 168 -7.31 3.42 8.65
N GLY A 169 -6.81 2.20 8.51
CA GLY A 169 -7.00 1.34 7.35
C GLY A 169 -5.76 1.23 6.49
N ALA A 170 -4.55 1.35 7.05
CA ALA A 170 -3.33 1.13 6.30
C ALA A 170 -3.25 -0.27 5.69
N ASP A 171 -2.74 -0.38 4.46
CA ASP A 171 -2.50 -1.68 3.83
C ASP A 171 -1.23 -2.32 4.37
N THR A 172 -0.20 -1.52 4.69
CA THR A 172 1.08 -1.99 5.20
C THR A 172 1.67 -1.02 6.21
N LEU A 173 2.32 -1.57 7.24
CA LEU A 173 3.13 -0.81 8.20
C LEU A 173 4.61 -1.11 7.98
N MET A 174 5.46 -0.08 8.00
CA MET A 174 6.88 -0.21 7.67
C MET A 174 7.77 -0.06 8.91
N LEU A 175 8.70 -1.01 9.07
CA LEU A 175 9.83 -0.94 10.01
C LEU A 175 11.08 -0.46 9.27
N SER A 176 11.87 0.40 9.90
CA SER A 176 13.05 1.05 9.31
C SER A 176 14.33 0.63 10.04
N GLY A 177 14.76 1.41 11.04
CA GLY A 177 15.96 1.11 11.84
C GLY A 177 15.78 -0.14 12.68
N GLU A 178 14.54 -0.44 13.07
CA GLU A 178 14.17 -1.54 13.96
C GLU A 178 14.59 -2.91 13.43
N THR A 179 14.52 -3.12 12.11
CA THR A 179 14.89 -4.37 11.44
C THR A 179 16.27 -4.31 10.77
N SER A 180 16.70 -3.14 10.32
CA SER A 180 17.95 -2.99 9.56
C SER A 180 19.20 -2.93 10.45
N VAL A 181 19.14 -2.24 11.59
CA VAL A 181 20.28 -2.04 12.50
C VAL A 181 19.93 -2.33 13.97
N GLY A 182 18.67 -2.62 14.27
CA GLY A 182 18.17 -2.86 15.63
C GLY A 182 18.66 -4.17 16.24
N LYS A 183 18.66 -4.23 17.57
CA LYS A 183 19.09 -5.39 18.36
C LYS A 183 18.11 -6.56 18.33
N PHE A 184 16.83 -6.31 18.02
CA PHE A 184 15.75 -7.29 18.10
C PHE A 184 14.89 -7.38 16.82
N PRO A 185 15.48 -7.61 15.63
CA PRO A 185 14.78 -7.50 14.34
C PRO A 185 13.60 -8.50 14.21
N VAL A 186 13.73 -9.72 14.72
CA VAL A 186 12.62 -10.70 14.75
C VAL A 186 11.58 -10.33 15.80
N GLY A 187 12.02 -9.82 16.96
CA GLY A 187 11.13 -9.45 18.07
C GLY A 187 10.23 -8.26 17.74
N VAL A 188 10.72 -7.30 16.95
CA VAL A 188 9.90 -6.18 16.48
C VAL A 188 8.84 -6.65 15.48
N ILE A 189 9.16 -7.60 14.58
CA ILE A 189 8.18 -8.16 13.64
C ILE A 189 7.07 -8.90 14.39
N ASP A 190 7.42 -9.76 15.37
CA ASP A 190 6.45 -10.47 16.21
C ASP A 190 5.58 -9.50 17.03
N SER A 191 6.17 -8.43 17.55
CA SER A 191 5.43 -7.40 18.30
C SER A 191 4.44 -6.66 17.40
N MET A 192 4.86 -6.24 16.19
CA MET A 192 3.98 -5.60 15.21
C MET A 192 2.83 -6.51 14.82
N HIS A 193 3.14 -7.77 14.51
CA HIS A 193 2.17 -8.77 14.10
C HIS A 193 1.10 -9.00 15.17
N LYS A 194 1.50 -9.13 16.44
CA LYS A 194 0.56 -9.28 17.57
C LYS A 194 -0.38 -8.09 17.72
N ILE A 195 0.12 -6.87 17.56
CA ILE A 195 -0.70 -5.65 17.64
C ILE A 195 -1.70 -5.63 16.47
N ILE A 196 -1.22 -5.84 15.24
CA ILE A 196 -2.07 -5.88 14.04
C ILE A 196 -3.18 -6.92 14.22
N GLN A 197 -2.83 -8.16 14.55
CA GLN A 197 -3.80 -9.24 14.71
C GLN A 197 -4.84 -8.90 15.79
N TYR A 198 -4.41 -8.46 16.97
CA TYR A 198 -5.34 -8.11 18.04
C TYR A 198 -6.27 -6.96 17.65
N THR A 199 -5.75 -5.93 16.99
CA THR A 199 -6.56 -4.81 16.51
C THR A 199 -7.56 -5.24 15.44
N GLU A 200 -7.13 -6.07 14.48
CA GLU A 200 -7.97 -6.55 13.40
C GLU A 200 -9.14 -7.44 13.91
N GLU A 201 -8.86 -8.29 14.89
CA GLU A 201 -9.86 -9.19 15.49
C GLU A 201 -10.91 -8.45 16.33
N ASN A 202 -10.54 -7.34 16.98
CA ASN A 202 -11.36 -6.74 18.03
C ASN A 202 -12.00 -5.39 17.66
N ALA A 203 -11.48 -4.66 16.68
CA ALA A 203 -11.93 -3.28 16.42
C ALA A 203 -11.86 -2.83 14.94
N TYR A 204 -11.57 -3.75 14.01
CA TYR A 204 -11.42 -3.36 12.60
C TYR A 204 -12.74 -2.95 11.96
N HIS A 205 -12.67 -1.92 11.13
CA HIS A 205 -13.81 -1.38 10.40
C HIS A 205 -13.87 -2.02 9.02
N PHE A 206 -14.48 -3.22 8.96
CA PHE A 206 -14.70 -3.94 7.71
C PHE A 206 -15.77 -3.26 6.84
N TYR A 207 -15.75 -3.57 5.55
CA TYR A 207 -16.73 -3.14 4.54
C TYR A 207 -16.80 -1.62 4.41
N ARG A 208 -15.65 -0.99 4.11
CA ARG A 208 -15.57 0.44 3.81
C ARG A 208 -16.50 0.76 2.64
N GLU A 209 -17.40 1.71 2.84
CA GLU A 209 -18.38 2.08 1.81
C GLU A 209 -17.81 3.13 0.87
N HIS A 210 -17.56 2.74 -0.38
CA HIS A 210 -17.24 3.67 -1.45
C HIS A 210 -17.87 3.19 -2.77
N ALA A 211 -19.06 3.71 -3.08
CA ALA A 211 -19.78 3.30 -4.28
C ALA A 211 -19.04 3.74 -5.56
N PRO A 212 -19.00 2.92 -6.61
CA PRO A 212 -18.45 3.31 -7.91
C PRO A 212 -19.18 4.51 -8.52
N GLN A 213 -18.48 5.35 -9.27
CA GLN A 213 -19.06 6.52 -9.93
C GLN A 213 -19.51 6.19 -11.36
N GLU A 214 -20.76 6.53 -11.70
CA GLU A 214 -21.48 6.11 -12.94
C GLU A 214 -20.81 6.52 -14.28
N PHE A 215 -19.75 7.31 -14.27
CA PHE A 215 -19.09 7.82 -15.47
C PHE A 215 -17.60 7.46 -15.60
N ASP A 216 -17.08 6.67 -14.67
CA ASP A 216 -15.69 6.24 -14.74
C ASP A 216 -15.50 5.17 -15.81
N ARG A 217 -14.36 5.21 -16.50
CA ARG A 217 -14.00 4.19 -17.50
C ARG A 217 -13.99 2.78 -16.91
N THR A 218 -13.80 2.65 -15.60
CA THR A 218 -13.73 1.39 -14.85
C THR A 218 -15.05 1.01 -14.19
N PHE A 219 -16.10 1.83 -14.31
CA PHE A 219 -17.37 1.71 -13.60
C PHE A 219 -17.94 0.28 -13.55
N ILE A 220 -17.95 -0.45 -14.67
CA ILE A 220 -18.47 -1.83 -14.70
C ILE A 220 -17.65 -2.76 -13.80
N SER A 221 -16.32 -2.69 -13.90
CA SER A 221 -15.41 -3.53 -13.11
C SER A 221 -15.48 -3.18 -11.64
N ASP A 222 -15.58 -1.89 -11.33
CA ASP A 222 -15.68 -1.38 -9.96
C ASP A 222 -17.04 -1.77 -9.36
N SER A 223 -18.11 -1.75 -10.14
CA SER A 223 -19.44 -2.22 -9.76
C SER A 223 -19.48 -3.71 -9.45
N VAL A 224 -18.76 -4.53 -10.21
CA VAL A 224 -18.62 -5.97 -9.90
C VAL A 224 -17.86 -6.17 -8.59
N CYS A 225 -16.76 -5.45 -8.36
CA CYS A 225 -15.98 -5.55 -7.12
C CYS A 225 -16.78 -5.07 -5.90
N TYR A 226 -17.47 -3.94 -6.03
CA TYR A 226 -18.37 -3.39 -5.02
C TYR A 226 -19.48 -4.38 -4.65
N THR A 227 -20.15 -4.93 -5.66
CA THR A 227 -21.23 -5.90 -5.47
C THR A 227 -20.71 -7.20 -4.85
N ALA A 228 -19.51 -7.66 -5.21
CA ALA A 228 -18.87 -8.81 -4.57
C ALA A 228 -18.67 -8.60 -3.07
N CYS A 229 -18.16 -7.44 -2.66
CA CYS A 229 -17.92 -7.15 -1.25
C CYS A 229 -19.24 -6.99 -0.47
N LYS A 230 -20.25 -6.34 -1.06
CA LYS A 230 -21.59 -6.24 -0.47
C LYS A 230 -22.27 -7.60 -0.34
N MET A 231 -22.16 -8.45 -1.36
CA MET A 231 -22.69 -9.81 -1.32
C MET A 231 -21.94 -10.64 -0.27
N ALA A 232 -20.63 -10.48 -0.12
CA ALA A 232 -19.84 -11.16 0.91
C ALA A 232 -20.35 -10.81 2.31
N GLN A 233 -20.62 -9.51 2.55
CA GLN A 233 -21.19 -9.02 3.80
C GLN A 233 -22.57 -9.63 4.09
N GLN A 234 -23.48 -9.58 3.12
CA GLN A 234 -24.86 -10.03 3.28
C GLN A 234 -24.96 -11.55 3.47
N SER A 235 -24.18 -12.29 2.70
CA SER A 235 -24.21 -13.75 2.69
C SER A 235 -23.29 -14.37 3.74
N LYS A 236 -22.48 -13.55 4.44
CA LYS A 236 -21.42 -13.98 5.35
C LYS A 236 -20.46 -14.97 4.68
N ALA A 237 -20.11 -14.68 3.42
CA ALA A 237 -19.17 -15.50 2.66
C ALA A 237 -17.85 -15.63 3.42
N ARG A 238 -17.29 -16.84 3.44
CA ARG A 238 -16.01 -17.13 4.07
C ARG A 238 -14.87 -16.45 3.33
N ALA A 239 -14.95 -16.42 2.00
CA ALA A 239 -13.88 -15.94 1.15
C ALA A 239 -14.37 -15.31 -0.16
N ILE A 240 -13.51 -14.44 -0.71
CA ILE A 240 -13.60 -13.91 -2.06
C ILE A 240 -12.40 -14.44 -2.85
N VAL A 241 -12.68 -15.29 -3.84
CA VAL A 241 -11.70 -15.86 -4.76
C VAL A 241 -11.64 -14.99 -6.02
N VAL A 242 -10.46 -14.44 -6.30
CA VAL A 242 -10.23 -13.46 -7.37
C VAL A 242 -9.36 -14.07 -8.45
N PHE A 243 -9.86 -14.12 -9.69
CA PHE A 243 -9.09 -14.50 -10.86
C PHE A 243 -8.64 -13.25 -11.61
N THR A 244 -7.33 -13.02 -11.69
CA THR A 244 -6.79 -11.80 -12.33
C THR A 244 -5.45 -12.02 -13.00
N SER A 245 -5.18 -11.29 -14.09
CA SER A 245 -3.87 -11.27 -14.77
C SER A 245 -3.10 -9.97 -14.57
N SER A 246 -3.80 -8.86 -14.30
CA SER A 246 -3.19 -7.54 -14.06
C SER A 246 -3.13 -7.19 -12.58
N GLY A 247 -4.03 -7.75 -11.77
CA GLY A 247 -4.13 -7.49 -10.34
C GLY A 247 -5.17 -6.47 -9.94
N ASN A 248 -5.64 -5.59 -10.83
CA ASN A 248 -6.56 -4.49 -10.49
C ASN A 248 -7.80 -4.92 -9.68
N THR A 249 -8.38 -6.08 -9.99
CA THR A 249 -9.52 -6.62 -9.24
C THR A 249 -9.17 -6.89 -7.76
N ALA A 250 -7.96 -7.35 -7.47
CA ALA A 250 -7.49 -7.56 -6.11
C ALA A 250 -7.29 -6.22 -5.37
N PHE A 251 -6.72 -5.22 -6.03
CA PHE A 251 -6.59 -3.85 -5.47
C PHE A 251 -7.96 -3.28 -5.08
N ASN A 252 -8.93 -3.35 -6.00
CA ASN A 252 -10.29 -2.86 -5.76
C ASN A 252 -10.98 -3.62 -4.62
N ILE A 253 -10.91 -4.96 -4.60
CA ILE A 253 -11.55 -5.76 -3.55
C ILE A 253 -10.90 -5.52 -2.19
N ALA A 254 -9.57 -5.40 -2.13
CA ALA A 254 -8.86 -5.08 -0.90
C ALA A 254 -9.26 -3.71 -0.34
N ALA A 255 -9.48 -2.70 -1.19
CA ALA A 255 -9.90 -1.36 -0.77
C ALA A 255 -11.24 -1.34 -0.02
N PHE A 256 -12.18 -2.22 -0.36
CA PHE A 256 -13.44 -2.38 0.36
C PHE A 256 -13.29 -2.97 1.76
N ARG A 257 -12.11 -3.49 2.12
CA ARG A 257 -11.81 -4.12 3.42
C ARG A 257 -12.85 -5.19 3.82
N PRO A 258 -13.16 -6.19 2.96
CA PRO A 258 -14.14 -7.22 3.31
C PRO A 258 -13.64 -8.07 4.49
N GLN A 259 -14.54 -8.56 5.32
CA GLN A 259 -14.19 -9.53 6.38
C GLN A 259 -13.87 -10.92 5.79
N ALA A 260 -14.41 -11.23 4.62
CA ALA A 260 -14.10 -12.44 3.88
C ALA A 260 -12.62 -12.47 3.45
N ASP A 261 -11.98 -13.64 3.61
CA ASP A 261 -10.59 -13.83 3.17
C ASP A 261 -10.45 -13.58 1.66
N ILE A 262 -9.40 -12.86 1.23
CA ILE A 262 -9.17 -12.57 -0.20
C ILE A 262 -8.10 -13.52 -0.74
N TYR A 263 -8.50 -14.41 -1.65
CA TYR A 263 -7.60 -15.36 -2.31
C TYR A 263 -7.47 -15.04 -3.79
N VAL A 264 -6.28 -14.62 -4.23
CA VAL A 264 -6.02 -14.26 -5.62
C VAL A 264 -5.34 -15.41 -6.35
N PHE A 265 -5.88 -15.80 -7.49
CA PHE A 265 -5.30 -16.79 -8.39
C PHE A 265 -4.93 -16.12 -9.71
N THR A 266 -3.66 -16.29 -10.11
CA THR A 266 -3.10 -15.57 -11.26
C THR A 266 -2.07 -16.40 -12.01
N PRO A 267 -2.01 -16.30 -13.36
CA PRO A 267 -0.94 -16.92 -14.14
C PRO A 267 0.31 -16.03 -14.19
N ASN A 268 0.21 -14.80 -13.64
CA ASN A 268 1.28 -13.82 -13.66
C ASN A 268 2.13 -13.97 -12.39
N THR A 269 3.31 -14.55 -12.53
CA THR A 269 4.24 -14.80 -11.43
C THR A 269 4.68 -13.52 -10.72
N ASP A 270 4.73 -12.39 -11.44
CA ASP A 270 5.11 -11.10 -10.85
C ASP A 270 4.10 -10.62 -9.79
N LEU A 271 2.82 -11.01 -9.92
CA LEU A 271 1.79 -10.58 -8.98
C LEU A 271 1.90 -11.28 -7.62
N LEU A 272 2.64 -12.39 -7.53
CA LEU A 272 2.84 -13.13 -6.28
C LEU A 272 3.53 -12.27 -5.21
N SER A 273 4.56 -11.52 -5.61
CA SER A 273 5.29 -10.62 -4.72
C SER A 273 4.73 -9.20 -4.74
N ARG A 274 4.30 -8.68 -5.90
CA ARG A 274 3.76 -7.30 -6.00
C ARG A 274 2.57 -7.05 -5.08
N MET A 275 1.69 -8.03 -4.93
CA MET A 275 0.48 -7.88 -4.12
C MET A 275 0.69 -8.07 -2.63
N ALA A 276 1.91 -8.41 -2.18
CA ALA A 276 2.18 -8.63 -0.75
C ALA A 276 1.94 -7.39 0.12
N ILE A 277 1.87 -6.20 -0.50
CA ILE A 277 1.57 -4.92 0.15
C ILE A 277 0.06 -4.70 0.37
N LEU A 278 -0.81 -5.47 -0.29
CA LEU A 278 -2.26 -5.27 -0.24
C LEU A 278 -2.84 -5.81 1.05
N TRP A 279 -3.76 -5.05 1.65
CA TRP A 279 -4.47 -5.50 2.84
C TRP A 279 -5.24 -6.81 2.60
N GLY A 280 -5.03 -7.82 3.46
CA GLY A 280 -5.84 -9.04 3.51
C GLY A 280 -5.69 -10.01 2.31
N VAL A 281 -4.80 -9.73 1.36
CA VAL A 281 -4.66 -10.50 0.11
C VAL A 281 -3.65 -11.64 0.26
N LYS A 282 -4.03 -12.83 -0.20
CA LYS A 282 -3.15 -14.01 -0.34
C LYS A 282 -3.14 -14.47 -1.79
N VAL A 283 -1.97 -14.50 -2.42
CA VAL A 283 -1.84 -14.79 -3.86
C VAL A 283 -1.29 -16.19 -4.11
N TYR A 284 -1.84 -16.86 -5.11
CA TYR A 284 -1.47 -18.18 -5.58
C TYR A 284 -1.23 -18.15 -7.08
N TYR A 285 -0.19 -18.86 -7.50
CA TYR A 285 0.03 -19.12 -8.91
C TYR A 285 -0.99 -20.14 -9.40
N PHE A 286 -1.63 -19.86 -10.52
CA PHE A 286 -2.57 -20.75 -11.19
C PHE A 286 -2.67 -20.37 -12.65
N ASP A 287 -2.55 -21.33 -13.57
CA ASP A 287 -2.49 -21.09 -15.02
C ASP A 287 -3.56 -21.86 -15.81
N LYS A 288 -4.38 -22.67 -15.13
CA LYS A 288 -5.39 -23.56 -15.74
C LYS A 288 -6.72 -22.86 -16.01
N PHE A 289 -6.69 -21.77 -16.79
CA PHE A 289 -7.85 -20.89 -17.07
C PHE A 289 -8.68 -21.24 -18.31
N THR A 290 -8.74 -22.50 -18.74
CA THR A 290 -9.45 -22.85 -19.98
C THR A 290 -10.96 -22.70 -19.84
N ASP A 291 -11.50 -22.96 -18.66
CA ASP A 291 -12.92 -22.98 -18.34
C ASP A 291 -13.11 -22.45 -16.92
N ILE A 292 -14.06 -21.53 -16.72
CA ILE A 292 -14.25 -20.85 -15.44
C ILE A 292 -14.80 -21.79 -14.36
N ASP A 293 -15.70 -22.70 -14.69
CA ASP A 293 -16.28 -23.63 -13.72
C ASP A 293 -15.22 -24.63 -13.24
N LYS A 294 -14.37 -25.12 -14.16
CA LYS A 294 -13.22 -25.95 -13.78
C LYS A 294 -12.19 -25.19 -12.96
N ALA A 295 -11.92 -23.93 -13.28
CA ALA A 295 -11.00 -23.10 -12.49
C ALA A 295 -11.52 -22.89 -11.06
N ILE A 296 -12.83 -22.65 -10.91
CA ILE A 296 -13.49 -22.55 -9.61
C ILE A 296 -13.35 -23.85 -8.82
N GLU A 297 -13.68 -25.00 -9.42
CA GLU A 297 -13.55 -26.32 -8.76
C GLU A 297 -12.11 -26.58 -8.28
N GLN A 298 -11.12 -26.33 -9.14
CA GLN A 298 -9.70 -26.56 -8.81
C GLN A 298 -9.19 -25.63 -7.72
N THR A 299 -9.57 -24.35 -7.75
CA THR A 299 -9.14 -23.39 -6.74
C THR A 299 -9.80 -23.62 -5.39
N ILE A 300 -11.08 -24.02 -5.35
CA ILE A 300 -11.73 -24.52 -4.14
C ILE A 300 -10.95 -25.73 -3.59
N GLY A 301 -10.60 -26.68 -4.45
CA GLY A 301 -9.77 -27.83 -4.08
C GLY A 301 -8.44 -27.41 -3.41
N ILE A 302 -7.70 -26.46 -3.98
CA ILE A 302 -6.44 -25.94 -3.40
C ILE A 302 -6.68 -25.33 -2.01
N LEU A 303 -7.73 -24.54 -1.85
CA LEU A 303 -8.05 -23.87 -0.58
C LEU A 303 -8.54 -24.85 0.49
N MET A 304 -9.26 -25.92 0.11
CA MET A 304 -9.62 -27.01 1.04
C MET A 304 -8.39 -27.79 1.50
N HIS A 305 -7.50 -28.18 0.58
CA HIS A 305 -6.28 -28.92 0.91
C HIS A 305 -5.37 -28.13 1.86
N SER A 306 -5.36 -26.80 1.74
CA SER A 306 -4.62 -25.89 2.62
C SER A 306 -5.38 -25.46 3.89
N ARG A 307 -6.55 -26.06 4.15
CA ARG A 307 -7.43 -25.78 5.31
C ARG A 307 -7.83 -24.31 5.43
N LYS A 308 -7.96 -23.63 4.30
CA LYS A 308 -8.43 -22.24 4.20
C LYS A 308 -9.94 -22.15 4.04
N LEU A 309 -10.53 -23.20 3.46
CA LEU A 309 -11.97 -23.42 3.33
C LEU A 309 -12.34 -24.79 3.90
N SER A 310 -13.59 -24.91 4.33
CA SER A 310 -14.26 -26.11 4.82
C SER A 310 -15.47 -26.45 3.95
N PRO A 311 -15.98 -27.69 3.99
CA PRO A 311 -17.30 -27.99 3.43
C PRO A 311 -18.35 -27.03 3.99
N ASP A 312 -19.34 -26.67 3.17
CA ASP A 312 -20.43 -25.73 3.49
C ASP A 312 -20.02 -24.25 3.62
N ASP A 313 -18.73 -23.91 3.44
CA ASP A 313 -18.33 -22.50 3.32
C ASP A 313 -18.93 -21.89 2.05
N LEU A 314 -19.43 -20.66 2.18
CA LEU A 314 -19.95 -19.89 1.06
C LEU A 314 -18.84 -19.00 0.49
N VAL A 315 -18.63 -19.05 -0.83
CA VAL A 315 -17.51 -18.39 -1.51
C VAL A 315 -18.01 -17.55 -2.68
N ILE A 316 -17.43 -16.36 -2.84
CA ILE A 316 -17.67 -15.47 -3.97
C ILE A 316 -16.48 -15.54 -4.92
N HIS A 317 -16.74 -15.77 -6.20
CA HIS A 317 -15.75 -15.78 -7.25
C HIS A 317 -15.88 -14.53 -8.09
N VAL A 318 -14.78 -13.80 -8.28
CA VAL A 318 -14.71 -12.59 -9.10
C VAL A 318 -13.66 -12.76 -10.17
N GLY A 319 -14.00 -12.41 -11.41
CA GLY A 319 -13.05 -12.53 -12.51
C GLY A 319 -13.54 -11.87 -13.80
N SER A 320 -12.89 -12.23 -14.90
CA SER A 320 -13.28 -11.80 -16.24
C SER A 320 -13.59 -13.00 -17.13
N THR A 321 -14.67 -12.94 -17.88
CA THR A 321 -15.06 -13.94 -18.89
C THR A 321 -15.21 -13.28 -20.26
N PRO A 322 -14.65 -13.87 -21.34
CA PRO A 322 -13.78 -15.05 -21.36
C PRO A 322 -12.43 -14.81 -20.66
N LEU A 323 -11.95 -15.80 -19.91
CA LEU A 323 -10.71 -15.71 -19.12
C LEU A 323 -9.47 -15.42 -19.99
N GLN A 324 -9.47 -15.86 -21.25
CA GLN A 324 -8.35 -15.67 -22.17
C GLN A 324 -8.13 -14.20 -22.55
N ASN A 325 -9.18 -13.38 -22.46
CA ASN A 325 -9.11 -11.98 -22.86
C ASN A 325 -8.39 -11.09 -21.84
N LYS A 326 -8.06 -11.63 -20.65
CA LYS A 326 -7.39 -10.90 -19.55
C LYS A 326 -8.01 -9.52 -19.30
N GLY A 327 -9.34 -9.48 -19.41
CA GLY A 327 -10.12 -8.25 -19.34
C GLY A 327 -10.29 -7.75 -17.90
N ARG A 328 -11.02 -6.64 -17.77
CA ARG A 328 -11.48 -6.16 -16.46
C ARG A 328 -12.55 -7.09 -15.90
N ALA A 329 -12.79 -7.01 -14.59
CA ALA A 329 -13.78 -7.85 -13.94
C ALA A 329 -15.17 -7.59 -14.54
N ASN A 330 -15.86 -8.65 -14.92
CA ASN A 330 -17.21 -8.60 -15.47
C ASN A 330 -18.08 -9.79 -15.02
N MET A 331 -17.56 -10.60 -14.09
CA MET A 331 -18.21 -11.82 -13.61
C MET A 331 -18.15 -11.89 -12.09
N LEU A 332 -19.28 -12.28 -11.51
CA LEU A 332 -19.44 -12.66 -10.12
C LEU A 332 -20.21 -13.98 -10.06
N LYS A 333 -19.75 -14.94 -9.24
CA LYS A 333 -20.47 -16.18 -8.93
C LYS A 333 -20.43 -16.46 -7.43
N LEU A 334 -21.56 -16.80 -6.85
CA LEU A 334 -21.68 -17.25 -5.46
C LEU A 334 -21.91 -18.77 -5.46
N SER A 335 -21.15 -19.51 -4.68
CA SER A 335 -21.30 -20.97 -4.55
C SER A 335 -20.86 -21.48 -3.18
N TYR A 336 -21.44 -22.59 -2.76
CA TYR A 336 -20.88 -23.38 -1.66
C TYR A 336 -19.67 -24.18 -2.13
N VAL A 337 -18.76 -24.48 -1.19
CA VAL A 337 -17.61 -25.37 -1.36
C VAL A 337 -18.04 -26.81 -1.62
#